data_AF-A0A9Q9CX18-F1
#
_entry.id   AF-A0A9Q9CX18-F1
#
_cell.length_a   1.000
_cell.length_b   1.000
_cell.length_c   1.000
_cell.angle_alpha   90.00
_cell.angle_beta   90.00
_cell.angle_gamma   90.00
#
_symmetry.space_group_name_H-M   'P 1'
#
loop_
_entity.id
_entity.type
_entity.pdbx_description
1 polymer ?
#
loop_
_entity_poly.entity_id
_entity_poly.type
_entity_poly.pdbx_seq_one_letter_code
_entity_poly.pdbx_strand_id
1 'polypeptide(L)'
;MNIEFDIASLLAGVSLVTLTGWLGAFFALRKDEKSVHIEQVTKERAKWRSEMRMLTQEMVTLVANDNIVPDAAKIASLRAKLTTSLNPKSNVDQKVLDVFDKLEHKSDTKEFTTHMALLLKHDWERVKWECMPIYLKAWCLVKNRVLKILGKGHAKELEWKSKGYRVPVESDSASEG
;
A
#
# COMPACT_ATOMS: atom_id res chain seq x y z
N MET A 1 50.88 -13.74 39.36
CA MET A 1 49.62 -13.01 39.12
C MET A 1 48.58 -14.09 38.87
N ASN A 2 47.91 -14.54 39.94
CA ASN A 2 47.00 -15.68 39.85
C ASN A 2 45.66 -15.15 39.35
N ILE A 3 45.30 -15.50 38.12
CA ILE A 3 43.98 -15.22 37.58
C ILE A 3 43.06 -16.29 38.19
N GLU A 4 42.42 -15.96 39.32
CA GLU A 4 41.27 -16.74 39.79
C GLU A 4 40.13 -16.52 38.78
N PHE A 5 40.01 -17.44 37.82
CA PHE A 5 38.95 -17.42 36.85
C PHE A 5 37.68 -17.96 37.53
N ASP A 6 36.76 -17.06 37.88
CA ASP A 6 35.49 -17.44 38.47
C ASP A 6 34.69 -18.25 37.43
N ILE A 7 34.43 -19.52 37.74
CA ILE A 7 33.69 -20.46 36.87
C ILE A 7 32.31 -19.88 36.51
N ALA A 8 31.71 -19.08 37.41
CA ALA A 8 30.44 -18.39 37.14
C ALA A 8 30.57 -17.37 35.99
N SER A 9 31.68 -16.63 35.94
CA SER A 9 31.96 -15.67 34.84
C SER A 9 32.18 -16.37 33.50
N LEU A 10 32.80 -17.56 33.51
CA LEU A 10 33.00 -18.38 32.32
C LEU A 10 31.66 -18.92 31.78
N LEU A 11 30.79 -19.43 32.66
CA LEU A 11 29.46 -19.90 32.28
C LEU A 11 28.55 -18.76 31.80
N ALA A 12 28.64 -17.58 32.42
CA ALA A 12 27.94 -16.39 31.97
C ALA A 12 28.42 -15.93 30.59
N GLY A 13 29.73 -15.95 30.34
CA GLY A 13 30.30 -15.63 29.02
C GLY A 13 29.86 -16.61 27.93
N VAL A 14 29.94 -17.92 28.19
CA VAL A 14 29.55 -18.96 27.23
C VAL A 14 28.04 -18.94 26.96
N SER A 15 27.21 -18.75 27.98
CA SER A 15 25.75 -18.63 27.80
C SER A 15 25.37 -17.40 26.98
N LEU A 16 26.02 -16.26 27.20
CA LEU A 16 25.77 -15.05 26.41
C LEU A 16 26.16 -15.23 24.93
N VAL A 17 27.33 -15.83 24.65
CA VAL A 17 27.80 -16.08 23.28
C VAL A 17 26.90 -17.09 22.56
N THR A 18 26.46 -18.15 23.25
CA THR A 18 25.56 -19.15 22.66
C THR A 18 24.17 -18.58 22.40
N LEU A 19 23.61 -17.78 23.31
CA LEU A 19 22.32 -17.11 23.11
C LEU A 19 22.37 -16.08 21.97
N THR A 20 23.43 -15.27 21.90
CA THR A 20 23.60 -14.29 20.82
C THR A 20 23.84 -14.97 19.47
N GLY A 21 24.62 -16.05 19.44
CA GLY A 21 24.81 -16.89 18.25
C GLY A 21 23.52 -17.55 17.79
N TRP A 22 22.71 -18.08 18.72
CA TRP A 22 21.40 -18.67 18.41
C TRP A 22 20.41 -17.64 17.86
N LEU A 23 20.30 -16.48 18.51
CA LEU A 23 19.49 -15.36 18.03
C LEU A 23 19.96 -14.90 16.64
N GLY A 24 21.28 -14.75 16.44
CA GLY A 24 21.87 -14.39 15.16
C GLY A 24 21.53 -15.38 14.05
N ALA A 25 21.71 -16.68 14.30
CA ALA A 25 21.36 -17.74 13.37
C ALA A 25 19.85 -17.77 13.07
N PHE A 26 19.01 -17.60 14.09
CA PHE A 26 17.55 -17.56 13.95
C PHE A 26 17.09 -16.37 13.09
N PHE A 27 17.65 -15.18 13.30
CA PHE A 27 17.36 -14.01 12.47
C PHE A 27 17.92 -14.15 11.06
N ALA A 28 19.11 -14.74 10.88
CA ALA A 28 19.70 -14.96 9.56
C ALA A 28 18.84 -15.89 8.71
N LEU A 29 18.43 -17.05 9.24
CA LEU A 29 17.56 -18.00 8.54
C LEU A 29 16.24 -17.35 8.10
N ARG A 30 15.61 -16.57 8.99
CA ARG A 30 14.34 -15.88 8.69
C ARG A 30 14.49 -14.70 7.72
N LYS A 31 15.69 -14.11 7.62
CA LYS A 31 15.99 -13.06 6.63
C LYS A 31 16.07 -13.68 5.24
N ASP A 32 16.77 -14.79 5.11
CA ASP A 32 17.09 -15.38 3.81
C ASP A 32 15.87 -16.04 3.13
N GLU A 33 15.05 -16.78 3.89
CA GLU A 33 13.79 -17.35 3.36
C GLU A 33 12.84 -16.26 2.82
N LYS A 34 12.73 -15.15 3.55
CA LYS A 34 11.85 -14.04 3.16
C LYS A 34 12.43 -13.23 2.01
N SER A 35 13.74 -13.04 1.94
CA SER A 35 14.34 -12.27 0.85
C SER A 35 14.14 -12.98 -0.49
N VAL A 36 14.28 -14.31 -0.54
CA VAL A 36 14.06 -15.06 -1.78
C VAL A 36 12.60 -14.98 -2.24
N HIS A 37 11.64 -15.17 -1.33
CA HIS A 37 10.23 -15.07 -1.67
C HIS A 37 9.84 -13.65 -2.12
N ILE A 38 10.31 -12.62 -1.40
CA ILE A 38 10.10 -11.22 -1.77
C ILE A 38 10.72 -10.94 -3.15
N GLU A 39 11.94 -11.39 -3.39
CA GLU A 39 12.61 -11.19 -4.67
C GLU A 39 11.84 -11.82 -5.83
N GLN A 40 11.40 -13.07 -5.69
CA GLN A 40 10.61 -13.73 -6.73
C GLN A 40 9.29 -12.99 -7.00
N VAL A 41 8.52 -12.66 -5.95
CA VAL A 41 7.25 -11.92 -6.09
C VAL A 41 7.49 -10.56 -6.74
N THR A 42 8.54 -9.82 -6.34
CA THR A 42 8.86 -8.53 -6.94
C THR A 42 9.25 -8.64 -8.42
N LYS A 43 9.96 -9.69 -8.83
CA LYS A 43 10.30 -9.98 -10.23
C LYS A 43 9.04 -10.28 -11.06
N GLU A 44 8.18 -11.17 -10.58
CA GLU A 44 6.90 -11.49 -11.24
C GLU A 44 6.01 -10.25 -11.36
N ARG A 45 5.91 -9.44 -10.30
CA ARG A 45 5.14 -8.17 -10.31
C ARG A 45 5.75 -7.13 -11.23
N ALA A 46 7.08 -7.03 -11.31
CA ALA A 46 7.74 -6.14 -12.26
C ALA A 46 7.45 -6.54 -13.70
N LYS A 47 7.48 -7.84 -13.99
CA LYS A 47 7.07 -8.40 -15.29
C LYS A 47 5.62 -8.07 -15.60
N TRP A 48 4.70 -8.35 -14.69
CA TRP A 48 3.28 -8.02 -14.83
C TRP A 48 3.04 -6.53 -15.08
N ARG A 49 3.69 -5.63 -14.32
CA ARG A 49 3.60 -4.18 -14.57
C ARG A 49 4.13 -3.77 -15.95
N SER A 50 5.17 -4.45 -16.44
CA SER A 50 5.68 -4.21 -17.80
C SER A 50 4.64 -4.64 -18.84
N GLU A 51 4.05 -5.82 -18.68
CA GLU A 51 2.98 -6.34 -19.54
C GLU A 51 1.76 -5.41 -19.56
N MET A 52 1.32 -4.90 -18.40
CA MET A 52 0.20 -3.96 -18.32
C MET A 52 0.49 -2.63 -19.05
N ARG A 53 1.72 -2.12 -18.96
CA ARG A 53 2.13 -0.92 -19.71
C ARG A 53 2.15 -1.17 -21.21
N MET A 54 2.67 -2.32 -21.65
CA MET A 54 2.66 -2.70 -23.07
C MET A 54 1.24 -2.85 -23.61
N LEU A 55 0.36 -3.55 -22.89
CA LEU A 55 -1.06 -3.67 -23.26
C LEU A 55 -1.74 -2.30 -23.40
N THR A 56 -1.41 -1.37 -22.49
CA THR A 56 -1.94 -0.01 -22.54
C THR A 56 -1.45 0.74 -23.76
N GLN A 57 -0.16 0.65 -24.07
CA GLN A 57 0.44 1.28 -25.26
C GLN A 57 -0.13 0.70 -26.55
N GLU A 58 -0.25 -0.62 -26.65
CA GLU A 58 -0.86 -1.31 -27.79
C GLU A 58 -2.31 -0.84 -28.01
N MET A 59 -3.10 -0.77 -26.93
CA MET A 59 -4.49 -0.32 -27.01
C MET A 59 -4.59 1.15 -27.43
N VAL A 60 -3.83 2.05 -26.80
CA VAL A 60 -3.84 3.47 -27.13
C VAL A 60 -3.41 3.69 -28.58
N THR A 61 -2.41 2.93 -29.06
CA THR A 61 -1.95 3.02 -30.46
C THR A 61 -3.02 2.54 -31.43
N LEU A 62 -3.75 1.47 -31.11
CA LEU A 62 -4.85 0.96 -31.94
C LEU A 62 -6.05 1.91 -31.99
N VAL A 63 -6.37 2.57 -30.88
CA VAL A 63 -7.51 3.50 -30.78
C VAL A 63 -7.20 4.87 -31.40
N ALA A 64 -5.98 5.38 -31.21
CA ALA A 64 -5.57 6.71 -31.64
C ALA A 64 -5.08 6.77 -33.10
N ASN A 65 -4.83 5.64 -33.76
CA ASN A 65 -4.35 5.62 -35.13
C ASN A 65 -5.51 5.82 -36.12
N ASP A 66 -5.54 7.00 -36.75
CA ASP A 66 -6.54 7.38 -37.74
C ASP A 66 -6.49 6.56 -39.04
N ASN A 67 -5.34 5.98 -39.36
CA ASN A 67 -5.09 5.33 -40.65
C ASN A 67 -5.42 3.83 -40.67
N ILE A 68 -5.75 3.25 -39.51
CA ILE A 68 -5.97 1.81 -39.37
C ILE A 68 -7.35 1.59 -38.77
N VAL A 69 -8.22 0.90 -39.51
CA VAL A 69 -9.46 0.36 -38.94
C VAL A 69 -9.06 -0.70 -37.90
N PRO A 70 -9.44 -0.53 -36.64
CA PRO A 70 -8.99 -1.42 -35.58
C PRO A 70 -9.59 -2.80 -35.80
N ASP A 71 -8.72 -3.80 -35.90
CA ASP A 71 -9.11 -5.19 -36.06
C ASP A 71 -9.83 -5.67 -34.78
N ALA A 72 -11.09 -6.03 -34.92
CA ALA A 72 -11.92 -6.53 -33.83
C ALA A 72 -11.30 -7.76 -33.15
N ALA A 73 -10.59 -8.61 -33.90
CA ALA A 73 -9.90 -9.78 -33.34
C ALA A 73 -8.74 -9.35 -32.42
N LYS A 74 -8.00 -8.29 -32.78
CA LYS A 74 -6.93 -7.75 -31.94
C LYS A 74 -7.48 -7.13 -30.66
N ILE A 75 -8.55 -6.35 -30.74
CA ILE A 75 -9.21 -5.78 -29.56
C ILE A 75 -9.71 -6.89 -28.64
N ALA A 76 -10.37 -7.92 -29.17
CA ALA A 76 -10.83 -9.06 -28.39
C ALA A 76 -9.66 -9.80 -27.71
N SER A 77 -8.52 -9.96 -28.39
CA SER A 77 -7.33 -10.57 -27.81
C SER A 77 -6.73 -9.73 -26.66
N LEU A 78 -6.70 -8.41 -26.81
CA LEU A 78 -6.22 -7.49 -25.78
C LEU A 78 -7.16 -7.49 -24.57
N ARG A 79 -8.48 -7.53 -24.81
CA ARG A 79 -9.49 -7.68 -23.77
C ARG A 79 -9.32 -8.98 -23.00
N ALA A 80 -9.13 -10.09 -23.71
CA ALA A 80 -8.91 -11.39 -23.09
C ALA A 80 -7.64 -11.38 -22.22
N LYS A 81 -6.51 -10.89 -22.75
CA LYS A 81 -5.27 -10.73 -21.98
C LYS A 81 -5.48 -9.88 -20.73
N LEU A 82 -6.08 -8.70 -20.88
CA LEU A 82 -6.36 -7.80 -19.76
C LEU A 82 -7.25 -8.47 -18.69
N THR A 83 -8.31 -9.16 -19.12
CA THR A 83 -9.22 -9.88 -18.20
C THR A 83 -8.51 -11.01 -17.46
N THR A 84 -7.62 -11.75 -18.12
CA THR A 84 -6.83 -12.82 -17.46
C THR A 84 -5.76 -12.30 -16.50
N SER A 85 -5.29 -11.07 -16.71
CA SER A 85 -4.27 -10.45 -15.86
C SER A 85 -4.83 -9.69 -14.65
N LEU A 86 -6.13 -9.38 -14.67
CA LEU A 86 -6.82 -8.63 -13.62
C LEU A 86 -7.64 -9.55 -12.71
N ASN A 87 -7.96 -9.09 -11.50
CA ASN A 87 -8.79 -9.84 -10.58
C ASN A 87 -10.29 -9.54 -10.83
N PRO A 88 -11.10 -10.50 -11.32
CA PRO A 88 -12.52 -10.27 -11.61
C PRO A 88 -13.36 -9.96 -10.36
N LYS A 89 -12.85 -10.20 -9.16
CA LYS A 89 -13.55 -9.90 -7.89
C LYS A 89 -13.30 -8.49 -7.37
N SER A 90 -12.39 -7.74 -7.99
CA SER A 90 -12.04 -6.38 -7.57
C SER A 90 -12.91 -5.38 -8.32
N ASN A 91 -13.71 -4.59 -7.59
CA ASN A 91 -14.52 -3.52 -8.17
C ASN A 91 -13.68 -2.46 -8.89
N VAL A 92 -12.42 -2.27 -8.48
CA VAL A 92 -11.49 -1.32 -9.12
C VAL A 92 -11.01 -1.87 -10.46
N ASP A 93 -10.69 -3.16 -10.50
CA ASP A 93 -10.20 -3.84 -11.71
C ASP A 93 -11.33 -4.00 -12.72
N GLN A 94 -12.56 -4.26 -12.25
CA GLN A 94 -13.74 -4.32 -13.11
C GLN A 94 -14.01 -2.98 -13.81
N LYS A 95 -13.83 -1.85 -13.12
CA LYS A 95 -13.92 -0.52 -13.75
C LYS A 95 -12.93 -0.34 -14.90
N VAL A 96 -11.72 -0.91 -14.80
CA VAL A 96 -10.74 -0.86 -15.90
C VAL A 96 -11.30 -1.61 -17.13
N LEU A 97 -11.95 -2.75 -16.93
CA LEU A 97 -12.57 -3.54 -18.00
C LEU A 97 -13.80 -2.85 -18.60
N ASP A 98 -14.59 -2.15 -17.78
CA ASP A 98 -15.76 -1.39 -18.23
C ASP A 98 -15.33 -0.18 -19.06
N VAL A 99 -14.27 0.53 -18.63
CA VAL A 99 -13.69 1.65 -19.39
C VAL A 99 -13.06 1.14 -20.68
N PHE A 100 -12.44 -0.05 -20.66
CA PHE A 100 -11.92 -0.69 -21.86
C PHE A 100 -13.02 -0.98 -22.89
N ASP A 101 -14.20 -1.45 -22.46
CA ASP A 101 -15.32 -1.71 -23.38
C ASP A 101 -15.94 -0.47 -23.99
N LYS A 102 -15.81 0.67 -23.30
CA LYS A 102 -16.31 1.96 -23.78
C LYS A 102 -15.34 2.64 -24.75
N LEU A 103 -14.13 2.11 -24.95
CA LEU A 103 -13.18 2.66 -25.90
C LEU A 103 -13.63 2.35 -27.34
N GLU A 104 -14.15 3.36 -28.01
CA GLU A 104 -14.44 3.32 -29.44
C GLU A 104 -13.24 3.86 -30.25
N HIS A 105 -13.19 3.58 -31.56
CA HIS A 105 -12.16 4.14 -32.45
C HIS A 105 -12.21 5.68 -32.38
N LYS A 106 -11.06 6.33 -32.22
CA LYS A 106 -10.92 7.80 -32.02
C LYS A 106 -11.54 8.37 -30.74
N SER A 107 -11.88 7.53 -29.77
CA SER A 107 -12.32 8.00 -28.44
C SER A 107 -11.16 8.52 -27.59
N ASP A 108 -11.49 9.30 -26.55
CA ASP A 108 -10.50 9.80 -25.61
C ASP A 108 -9.93 8.65 -24.75
N THR A 109 -8.64 8.36 -24.93
CA THR A 109 -7.94 7.29 -24.22
C THR A 109 -7.45 7.71 -22.82
N LYS A 110 -7.65 8.98 -22.42
CA LYS A 110 -7.20 9.51 -21.13
C LYS A 110 -7.84 8.80 -19.94
N GLU A 111 -9.13 8.48 -20.01
CA GLU A 111 -9.84 7.81 -18.92
C GLU A 111 -9.25 6.41 -18.67
N PHE A 112 -9.07 5.63 -19.73
CA PHE A 112 -8.44 4.31 -19.67
C PHE A 112 -7.01 4.39 -19.12
N THR A 113 -6.21 5.32 -19.63
CA THR A 113 -4.82 5.51 -19.20
C THR A 113 -4.74 5.89 -17.71
N THR A 114 -5.66 6.73 -17.24
CA THR A 114 -5.76 7.14 -15.83
C THR A 114 -6.11 5.94 -14.95
N HIS A 115 -7.09 5.14 -15.35
CA HIS A 115 -7.47 3.93 -14.61
C HIS A 115 -6.34 2.91 -14.53
N MET A 116 -5.58 2.73 -15.63
CA MET A 116 -4.41 1.88 -15.61
C MET A 116 -3.30 2.43 -14.69
N ALA A 117 -3.06 3.74 -14.72
CA ALA A 117 -2.08 4.38 -13.84
C ALA A 117 -2.45 4.20 -12.36
N LEU A 118 -3.74 4.31 -12.02
CA LEU A 118 -4.24 4.04 -10.67
C LEU A 118 -4.06 2.58 -10.27
N LEU A 119 -4.35 1.63 -11.17
CA LEU A 119 -4.11 0.20 -10.93
C LEU A 119 -2.63 -0.07 -10.60
N LEU A 120 -1.71 0.45 -11.41
CA LEU A 120 -0.27 0.31 -11.21
C LEU A 120 0.21 0.99 -9.92
N LYS A 121 -0.41 2.10 -9.53
CA LYS A 121 -0.14 2.78 -8.27
C LYS A 121 -0.58 1.94 -7.07
N HIS A 122 -1.76 1.34 -7.12
CA HIS A 122 -2.26 0.47 -6.07
C HIS A 122 -1.43 -0.80 -5.91
N ASP A 123 -1.01 -1.43 -7.01
CA ASP A 123 -0.10 -2.58 -6.96
C ASP A 123 1.23 -2.21 -6.28
N TRP A 124 1.79 -1.05 -6.62
CA TRP A 124 3.02 -0.56 -5.99
C TRP A 124 2.89 -0.36 -4.47
N GLU A 125 1.78 0.22 -4.02
CA GLU A 125 1.51 0.40 -2.59
C GLU A 125 1.34 -0.94 -1.86
N ARG A 126 0.69 -1.91 -2.51
CA ARG A 126 0.58 -3.28 -1.98
C ARG A 126 1.96 -3.93 -1.82
N VAL A 127 2.81 -3.85 -2.84
CA VAL A 127 4.17 -4.42 -2.78
C VAL A 127 4.99 -3.79 -1.66
N LYS A 128 4.88 -2.48 -1.44
CA LYS A 128 5.52 -1.83 -0.28
C LYS A 128 5.05 -2.44 1.04
N TRP A 129 3.75 -2.67 1.19
CA TRP A 129 3.20 -3.32 2.37
C TRP A 129 3.65 -4.77 2.50
N GLU A 130 3.72 -5.53 1.43
CA GLU A 130 4.17 -6.93 1.44
C GLU A 130 5.64 -7.05 1.85
N CYS A 131 6.51 -6.22 1.26
CA CYS A 131 7.95 -6.18 1.53
C CYS A 131 8.31 -5.50 2.86
N MET A 132 7.38 -4.81 3.52
CA MET A 132 7.68 -4.11 4.77
C MET A 132 7.97 -5.11 5.90
N PRO A 133 9.09 -4.95 6.63
CA PRO A 133 9.43 -5.80 7.76
C PRO A 133 8.34 -5.81 8.83
N ILE A 134 8.19 -6.93 9.53
CA ILE A 134 7.16 -7.10 10.56
C ILE A 134 7.30 -6.04 11.66
N TYR A 135 8.52 -5.65 12.04
CA TYR A 135 8.74 -4.62 13.05
C TYR A 135 8.23 -3.23 12.61
N LEU A 136 8.38 -2.88 11.33
CA LEU A 136 7.83 -1.65 10.76
C LEU A 136 6.30 -1.72 10.64
N LYS A 137 5.73 -2.89 10.32
CA LYS A 137 4.27 -3.13 10.36
C LYS A 137 3.70 -2.95 11.76
N ALA A 138 4.33 -3.57 12.76
CA ALA A 138 3.94 -3.44 14.15
C ALA A 138 4.02 -1.99 14.61
N TRP A 139 5.12 -1.29 14.27
CA TRP A 139 5.27 0.14 14.56
C TRP A 139 4.19 1.01 13.90
N CYS A 140 3.88 0.79 12.62
CA CYS A 140 2.80 1.52 11.93
C CYS A 140 1.42 1.28 12.56
N LEU A 141 1.12 0.04 12.97
CA LEU A 141 -0.14 -0.28 13.64
C LEU A 141 -0.24 0.37 15.02
N VAL A 142 0.84 0.32 15.80
CA VAL A 142 0.93 1.00 17.11
C VAL A 142 0.79 2.50 16.93
N LYS A 143 1.53 3.10 15.98
CA LYS A 143 1.45 4.53 15.66
C LYS A 143 0.02 4.93 15.27
N ASN A 144 -0.64 4.21 14.37
CA ASN A 144 -2.01 4.53 13.96
C ASN A 144 -3.01 4.39 15.11
N ARG A 145 -2.81 3.44 16.03
CA ARG A 145 -3.66 3.28 17.21
C ARG A 145 -3.44 4.40 18.22
N VAL A 146 -2.18 4.77 18.48
CA VAL A 146 -1.79 5.91 19.35
C VAL A 146 -2.30 7.23 18.78
N LEU A 147 -2.16 7.48 17.47
CA LEU A 147 -2.63 8.69 16.81
C LEU A 147 -4.16 8.84 16.89
N LYS A 148 -4.91 7.73 16.78
CA LYS A 148 -6.38 7.73 16.97
C LYS A 148 -6.79 8.07 18.40
N ILE A 149 -6.03 7.62 19.40
CA ILE A 149 -6.29 7.92 20.81
C ILE A 149 -6.02 9.40 21.08
N LEU A 150 -4.86 9.91 20.63
CA LEU A 150 -4.49 11.32 20.75
C LEU A 150 -5.46 12.24 20.00
N GLY A 151 -5.87 11.87 18.78
CA GLY A 151 -6.84 12.65 18.00
C GLY A 151 -8.23 12.72 18.64
N LYS A 152 -8.69 11.66 19.31
CA LYS A 152 -9.93 11.69 20.10
C LYS A 152 -9.81 12.54 21.37
N GLY A 153 -8.64 12.56 22.01
CA GLY A 153 -8.36 13.44 23.14
C GLY A 153 -8.44 14.92 22.75
N HIS A 154 -7.81 15.28 21.64
CA HIS A 154 -7.79 16.65 21.14
C HIS A 154 -9.19 17.13 20.67
N ALA A 155 -9.99 16.24 20.08
CA ALA A 155 -11.37 16.55 19.69
C ALA A 155 -12.27 16.82 20.92
N LYS A 156 -12.10 16.05 22.01
CA LYS A 156 -12.82 16.27 23.27
C LYS A 156 -12.40 17.55 23.98
N GLU A 157 -11.12 17.91 23.90
CA GLU A 157 -10.60 19.15 24.49
C GLU A 157 -11.11 20.40 23.77
N LEU A 158 -11.25 20.34 22.44
CA LEU A 158 -11.88 21.41 21.65
C LEU A 158 -13.38 21.53 21.93
N GLU A 159 -14.10 20.41 22.14
CA GLU A 159 -15.51 20.43 22.54
C GLU A 159 -15.71 21.07 23.92
N TRP A 160 -14.84 20.76 24.88
CA TRP A 160 -14.87 21.37 26.23
C TRP A 160 -14.60 22.89 26.18
N LYS A 161 -13.59 23.33 25.42
CA LYS A 161 -13.29 24.77 25.25
C LYS A 161 -14.42 25.52 24.54
N SER A 162 -15.10 24.90 23.58
CA SER A 162 -16.29 25.46 22.92
C SER A 162 -17.47 25.63 23.89
N LYS A 163 -17.72 24.68 24.80
CA LYS A 163 -18.79 24.79 25.80
C LYS A 163 -18.50 25.81 26.91
N GLY A 164 -17.23 26.00 27.28
CA GLY A 164 -16.83 26.99 28.29
C GLY A 164 -16.90 28.45 27.85
N TYR A 165 -17.01 28.72 26.54
CA TYR A 165 -17.10 30.07 25.97
C TYR A 165 -18.53 30.56 25.70
N ARG A 166 -19.55 29.84 26.18
CA ARG A 166 -20.92 30.37 26.15
C ARG A 166 -21.06 31.41 27.27
N VAL A 167 -20.75 32.66 26.93
CA VAL A 167 -21.07 33.83 27.76
C VAL A 167 -22.57 33.77 28.07
N PRO A 168 -23.01 33.97 29.33
CA PRO A 168 -24.42 34.11 29.63
C PRO A 168 -24.95 35.25 28.76
N VAL A 169 -25.89 34.93 27.88
CA VAL A 169 -26.65 35.96 27.17
C VAL A 169 -27.42 36.69 28.26
N GLU A 170 -27.01 37.91 28.54
CA GLU A 170 -27.69 38.84 29.41
C GLU A 170 -29.04 39.16 28.76
N SER A 171 -30.04 38.33 29.07
CA SER A 171 -31.43 38.58 28.73
C SER A 171 -32.04 39.46 29.79
N ASP A 172 -32.54 40.60 29.32
CA ASP A 172 -33.63 41.41 29.86
C ASP A 172 -33.31 42.48 30.91
N SER A 173 -33.43 43.74 30.47
CA SER A 173 -34.36 44.74 31.03
C SER A 173 -34.46 45.89 30.00
N ALA A 174 -35.59 46.08 29.31
CA ALA A 174 -36.86 46.66 29.77
C ALA A 174 -36.75 48.16 30.09
N SER A 175 -37.68 48.93 29.50
CA SER A 175 -38.10 50.32 29.84
C SER A 175 -37.06 51.41 29.53
N GLU A 176 -37.36 52.62 29.05
CA GLU A 176 -38.57 53.44 29.08
C GLU A 176 -38.27 54.71 28.24
N GLY A 177 -39.28 55.34 27.63
CA GLY A 177 -39.23 56.75 27.17
C GLY A 177 -39.24 56.99 25.67
#